data_AF-G2FCM4-F1
#
_entry.id   AF-G2FCM4-F1
#
_cell.length_a   1.000
_cell.length_b   1.000
_cell.length_c   1.000
_cell.angle_alpha   90.00
_cell.angle_beta   90.00
_cell.angle_gamma   90.00
#
_symmetry.space_group_name_H-M   'P 1'
#
loop_
_entity.id
_entity.type
_entity.pdbx_description
1 polymer ?
#
loop_
_entity_poly.entity_id
_entity_poly.type
_entity_poly.pdbx_seq_one_letter_code
_entity_poly.pdbx_strand_id
1 'polypeptide(L)'
;MAKASRVGFKIPDQIKPDTKPFYANAKEVKVWAERLPVANIGETSRRVFKALMEFNRALIPPKERMMSVEAFREPVRYICSNLEKHFINVGFPLSGKARKIALLSRELCDELATAYKCVVEDLLNSASDKSDQKVLGVAIHRAMIYLSAVLHQSALVYEPYPSRIWRELHTLHRLARRYSLHALPVKDIVEGEPESSTIEQIYLRVLLYALASPYKLRQADNRYLYKDLMEWSQYARLYNQGEAPPEACFVVRQDADLQPAHHSLMEVSAEHRILLLDTRQLIEKLQDHFDDEHSSFADSGLLIGADRYSKGLLQQLISLWTTAPNASSSAPN
;
A
#
# COMPACT_ATOMS: atom_id res chain seq x y z
N MET A 1 -2.25 -14.23 -20.34
CA MET A 1 -1.02 -14.05 -19.53
C MET A 1 -0.74 -12.56 -19.47
N ALA A 2 -0.55 -11.98 -18.28
CA ALA A 2 -0.14 -10.57 -18.18
C ALA A 2 1.34 -10.46 -18.58
N LYS A 3 1.65 -9.68 -19.63
CA LYS A 3 3.03 -9.35 -19.99
C LYS A 3 3.55 -8.26 -19.04
N ALA A 4 4.86 -8.24 -18.79
CA ALA A 4 5.47 -7.11 -18.08
C ALA A 4 5.33 -5.86 -18.94
N SER A 5 4.75 -4.79 -18.40
CA SER A 5 4.62 -3.51 -19.09
C SER A 5 5.99 -2.89 -19.38
N ARG A 6 6.07 -1.81 -20.16
CA ARG A 6 7.33 -1.12 -20.48
C ARG A 6 8.03 -0.63 -19.21
N VAL A 7 7.25 -0.27 -18.20
CA VAL A 7 7.71 0.20 -16.90
C VAL A 7 7.92 -0.96 -15.91
N GLY A 8 7.50 -2.18 -16.27
CA GLY A 8 7.71 -3.40 -15.50
C GLY A 8 6.54 -3.78 -14.58
N PHE A 9 5.36 -3.19 -14.76
CA PHE A 9 4.15 -3.55 -14.02
C PHE A 9 3.54 -4.86 -14.54
N LYS A 10 2.81 -5.55 -13.65
CA LYS A 10 1.90 -6.64 -14.02
C LYS A 10 0.53 -6.02 -14.27
N ILE A 11 0.25 -5.73 -15.54
CA ILE A 11 -1.05 -5.24 -16.01
C ILE A 11 -1.52 -6.13 -17.19
N PRO A 12 -2.82 -6.28 -17.42
CA PRO A 12 -3.31 -7.02 -18.57
C PRO A 12 -3.09 -6.24 -19.87
N ASP A 13 -3.02 -6.97 -20.99
CA ASP A 13 -3.04 -6.34 -22.31
C ASP A 13 -4.37 -5.60 -22.51
N GLN A 14 -4.30 -4.37 -23.03
CA GLN A 14 -5.47 -3.54 -23.29
C GLN A 14 -5.94 -3.70 -24.74
N ILE A 15 -7.23 -3.92 -24.94
CA ILE A 15 -7.86 -4.17 -26.25
C ILE A 15 -8.99 -3.17 -26.45
N LYS A 16 -9.17 -2.69 -27.68
CA LYS A 16 -10.30 -1.82 -28.03
C LYS A 16 -11.62 -2.57 -27.79
N PRO A 17 -12.54 -2.03 -26.97
CA PRO A 17 -13.85 -2.66 -26.77
C PRO A 17 -14.69 -2.71 -28.05
N ASP A 18 -15.44 -3.80 -28.26
CA ASP A 18 -16.33 -3.96 -29.41
C ASP A 18 -17.54 -3.00 -29.37
N THR A 19 -18.03 -2.70 -28.17
CA THR A 19 -19.10 -1.74 -27.91
C THR A 19 -18.63 -0.69 -26.92
N LYS A 20 -19.28 0.47 -26.85
CA LYS A 20 -18.96 1.50 -25.86
C LYS A 20 -19.35 0.99 -24.46
N PRO A 21 -18.39 0.66 -23.58
CA PRO A 21 -18.72 0.14 -22.26
C PRO A 21 -19.04 1.29 -21.30
N PHE A 22 -19.90 1.03 -20.31
CA PHE A 22 -20.28 2.04 -19.32
C PHE A 22 -19.07 2.56 -18.52
N TYR A 23 -18.05 1.72 -18.33
CA TYR A 23 -16.84 2.07 -17.59
C TYR A 23 -15.84 2.94 -18.36
N ALA A 24 -16.14 3.27 -19.62
CA ALA A 24 -15.38 4.27 -20.38
C ALA A 24 -15.83 5.71 -20.07
N ASN A 25 -16.80 5.91 -19.18
CA ASN A 25 -17.25 7.22 -18.75
C ASN A 25 -17.56 7.25 -17.24
N ALA A 26 -16.90 8.14 -16.51
CA ALA A 26 -17.05 8.21 -15.05
C ALA A 26 -18.48 8.48 -14.56
N LYS A 27 -19.30 9.22 -15.32
CA LYS A 27 -20.70 9.48 -14.95
C LYS A 27 -21.54 8.22 -15.11
N GLU A 28 -21.31 7.45 -16.17
CA GLU A 28 -21.97 6.18 -16.40
C GLU A 28 -21.57 5.15 -15.34
N VAL A 29 -20.30 5.14 -14.88
CA VAL A 29 -19.85 4.33 -13.73
C VAL A 29 -20.63 4.70 -12.46
N LYS A 30 -20.79 5.99 -12.15
CA LYS A 30 -21.52 6.44 -10.96
C LYS A 30 -22.99 6.01 -11.00
N VAL A 31 -23.67 6.23 -12.12
CA VAL A 31 -25.08 5.81 -12.30
C VAL A 31 -25.22 4.28 -12.21
N TRP A 32 -24.26 3.53 -12.75
CA TRP A 32 -24.24 2.09 -12.60
C TRP A 32 -24.02 1.66 -11.14
N ALA A 33 -23.12 2.32 -10.43
CA ALA A 33 -22.81 2.04 -9.03
C ALA A 33 -24.02 2.27 -8.10
N GLU A 34 -24.81 3.31 -8.35
CA GLU A 34 -26.06 3.61 -7.62
C GLU A 34 -27.12 2.50 -7.76
N ARG A 35 -27.03 1.68 -8.81
CA ARG A 35 -27.95 0.57 -9.09
C ARG A 35 -27.46 -0.78 -8.57
N LEU A 36 -26.33 -0.82 -7.87
CA LEU A 36 -25.81 -2.04 -7.28
C LEU A 36 -26.75 -2.55 -6.17
N PRO A 37 -26.95 -3.87 -6.03
CA PRO A 37 -27.81 -4.43 -5.00
C PRO A 37 -27.10 -4.40 -3.64
N VAL A 38 -27.04 -3.23 -2.99
CA VAL A 38 -26.29 -3.00 -1.75
C VAL A 38 -26.65 -3.97 -0.62
N ALA A 39 -27.90 -4.46 -0.56
CA ALA A 39 -28.33 -5.46 0.42
C ALA A 39 -27.77 -6.87 0.15
N ASN A 40 -27.31 -7.16 -1.07
CA ASN A 40 -26.68 -8.42 -1.45
C ASN A 40 -25.20 -8.20 -1.74
N ILE A 41 -24.39 -8.28 -0.68
CA ILE A 41 -22.95 -8.04 -0.76
C ILE A 41 -22.24 -9.00 -1.71
N GLY A 42 -22.66 -10.26 -1.77
CA GLY A 42 -22.06 -11.27 -2.65
C GLY A 42 -22.25 -10.94 -4.12
N GLU A 43 -23.48 -10.58 -4.51
CA GLU A 43 -23.78 -10.18 -5.90
C GLU A 43 -23.14 -8.84 -6.26
N THR A 44 -23.14 -7.87 -5.34
CA THR A 44 -22.48 -6.58 -5.53
C THR A 44 -20.97 -6.76 -5.76
N SER A 45 -20.31 -7.57 -4.93
CA SER A 45 -18.88 -7.88 -5.07
C SER A 45 -18.58 -8.53 -6.43
N ARG A 46 -19.41 -9.49 -6.85
CA ARG A 46 -19.26 -10.18 -8.14
C ARG A 46 -19.35 -9.20 -9.32
N ARG A 47 -20.33 -8.30 -9.30
CA ARG A 47 -20.54 -7.30 -10.38
C ARG A 47 -19.39 -6.31 -10.45
N VAL A 48 -18.94 -5.78 -9.31
CA VAL A 48 -17.82 -4.82 -9.23
C VAL A 48 -16.51 -5.45 -9.65
N PHE A 49 -16.21 -6.64 -9.15
CA PHE A 49 -14.99 -7.37 -9.54
C PHE A 49 -14.94 -7.62 -11.04
N LYS A 50 -16.04 -8.13 -11.62
CA LYS A 50 -16.14 -8.35 -13.08
C LYS A 50 -15.96 -7.05 -13.87
N ALA A 51 -16.61 -5.97 -13.45
CA ALA A 51 -16.50 -4.67 -14.11
C ALA A 51 -15.05 -4.12 -14.09
N LEU A 52 -14.35 -4.22 -12.96
CA LEU A 52 -12.94 -3.81 -12.85
C LEU A 52 -12.02 -4.67 -13.73
N MET A 53 -12.23 -5.99 -13.76
CA MET A 53 -11.48 -6.88 -14.63
C MET A 53 -11.63 -6.50 -16.11
N GLU A 54 -12.85 -6.20 -16.56
CA GLU A 54 -13.12 -5.77 -17.94
C GLU A 54 -12.53 -4.37 -18.20
N PHE A 55 -12.70 -3.44 -17.27
CA PHE A 55 -12.14 -2.08 -17.33
C PHE A 55 -10.61 -2.06 -17.48
N ASN A 56 -9.90 -2.92 -16.74
CA ASN A 56 -8.45 -3.04 -16.80
C ASN A 56 -7.94 -3.55 -18.16
N ARG A 57 -8.77 -4.31 -18.89
CA ARG A 57 -8.47 -4.86 -20.22
C ARG A 57 -8.96 -3.99 -21.37
N ALA A 58 -9.80 -2.99 -21.11
CA ALA A 58 -10.32 -2.11 -22.14
C ALA A 58 -9.30 -1.02 -22.46
N LEU A 59 -9.07 -0.71 -23.74
CA LEU A 59 -8.29 0.46 -24.16
C LEU A 59 -9.14 1.73 -23.97
N ILE A 60 -8.72 2.59 -23.02
CA ILE A 60 -9.43 3.81 -22.63
C ILE A 60 -8.41 4.96 -22.57
N PRO A 61 -8.74 6.18 -23.06
CA PRO A 61 -7.84 7.33 -22.95
C PRO A 61 -7.44 7.61 -21.49
N PRO A 62 -6.17 7.96 -21.19
CA PRO A 62 -5.65 8.03 -19.81
C PRO A 62 -6.48 8.91 -18.86
N LYS A 63 -6.96 10.08 -19.33
CA LYS A 63 -7.78 11.00 -18.53
C LYS A 63 -9.14 10.42 -18.17
N GLU A 64 -9.83 9.78 -19.13
CA GLU A 64 -11.11 9.10 -18.89
C GLU A 64 -10.93 7.86 -18.01
N ARG A 65 -9.82 7.11 -18.20
CA ARG A 65 -9.47 5.99 -17.32
C ARG A 65 -9.31 6.47 -15.88
N MET A 66 -8.55 7.55 -15.66
CA MET A 66 -8.37 8.12 -14.32
C MET A 66 -9.70 8.53 -13.67
N MET A 67 -10.56 9.23 -14.41
CA MET A 67 -11.86 9.65 -13.87
C MET A 67 -12.77 8.46 -13.55
N SER A 68 -12.72 7.42 -14.38
CA SER A 68 -13.56 6.23 -14.23
C SER A 68 -13.10 5.35 -13.07
N VAL A 69 -11.79 5.15 -12.88
CA VAL A 69 -11.27 4.39 -11.72
C VAL A 69 -11.61 5.07 -10.39
N GLU A 70 -11.57 6.41 -10.31
CA GLU A 70 -11.99 7.13 -9.09
C GLU A 70 -13.47 6.85 -8.74
N ALA A 71 -14.32 6.60 -9.74
CA ALA A 71 -15.73 6.27 -9.50
C ALA A 71 -15.96 4.83 -8.97
N PHE A 72 -14.98 3.93 -9.10
CA PHE A 72 -15.05 2.58 -8.53
C PHE A 72 -14.63 2.49 -7.06
N ARG A 73 -13.95 3.51 -6.53
CA ARG A 73 -13.35 3.47 -5.19
C ARG A 73 -14.38 3.29 -4.09
N GLU A 74 -15.45 4.09 -4.11
CA GLU A 74 -16.53 4.00 -3.10
C GLU A 74 -17.24 2.65 -3.10
N PRO A 75 -17.68 2.10 -4.26
CA PRO A 75 -18.20 0.73 -4.32
C PRO A 75 -17.24 -0.32 -3.75
N VAL A 76 -15.95 -0.25 -4.09
CA VAL A 76 -14.95 -1.21 -3.59
C VAL A 76 -14.76 -1.07 -2.09
N ARG A 77 -14.63 0.16 -1.57
CA ARG A 77 -14.52 0.43 -0.13
C ARG A 77 -15.72 -0.13 0.61
N TYR A 78 -16.93 0.15 0.14
CA TYR A 78 -18.17 -0.40 0.71
C TYR A 78 -18.14 -1.93 0.73
N ILE A 79 -17.68 -2.56 -0.35
CA ILE A 79 -17.56 -4.01 -0.43
C ILE A 79 -16.57 -4.52 0.63
N CYS A 80 -15.32 -4.04 0.61
CA CYS A 80 -14.26 -4.46 1.51
C CYS A 80 -14.68 -4.33 2.99
N SER A 81 -15.25 -3.19 3.39
CA SER A 81 -15.72 -2.99 4.78
C SER A 81 -16.82 -3.97 5.21
N ASN A 82 -17.64 -4.47 4.28
CA ASN A 82 -18.64 -5.48 4.60
C ASN A 82 -18.07 -6.90 4.57
N LEU A 83 -17.11 -7.18 3.70
CA LEU A 83 -16.43 -8.49 3.63
C LEU A 83 -15.52 -8.73 4.84
N GLU A 84 -14.86 -7.69 5.36
CA GLU A 84 -13.96 -7.75 6.53
C GLU A 84 -14.60 -8.42 7.75
N LYS A 85 -15.91 -8.21 7.96
CA LYS A 85 -16.68 -8.79 9.07
C LYS A 85 -16.65 -10.33 9.09
N HIS A 86 -16.27 -10.97 7.99
CA HIS A 86 -16.22 -12.43 7.86
C HIS A 86 -14.84 -13.04 8.09
N PHE A 87 -13.79 -12.24 8.23
CA PHE A 87 -12.42 -12.74 8.45
C PHE A 87 -11.63 -11.94 9.51
N ILE A 88 -12.19 -10.84 10.03
CA ILE A 88 -11.65 -10.10 11.17
C ILE A 88 -12.33 -10.56 12.47
N ASN A 89 -11.56 -10.74 13.54
CA ASN A 89 -12.01 -11.23 14.85
C ASN A 89 -12.70 -12.60 14.80
N VAL A 90 -12.37 -13.42 13.79
CA VAL A 90 -12.84 -14.81 13.66
C VAL A 90 -11.74 -15.74 14.16
N GLY A 91 -12.11 -16.89 14.71
CA GLY A 91 -11.17 -17.91 15.16
C GLY A 91 -10.27 -18.41 14.02
N PHE A 92 -9.00 -18.62 14.33
CA PHE A 92 -8.01 -19.23 13.41
C PHE A 92 -7.86 -20.73 13.70
N PRO A 93 -7.57 -21.58 12.68
CA PRO A 93 -7.43 -21.22 11.27
C PRO A 93 -8.76 -20.79 10.63
N LEU A 94 -8.71 -19.89 9.64
CA LEU A 94 -9.91 -19.43 8.96
C LEU A 94 -10.62 -20.58 8.25
N SER A 95 -11.95 -20.59 8.29
CA SER A 95 -12.76 -21.50 7.48
C SER A 95 -12.50 -21.27 5.98
N GLY A 96 -12.69 -22.31 5.16
CA GLY A 96 -12.52 -22.18 3.70
C GLY A 96 -13.40 -21.09 3.07
N LYS A 97 -14.58 -20.81 3.65
CA LYS A 97 -15.45 -19.70 3.24
C LYS A 97 -14.85 -18.33 3.61
N ALA A 98 -14.42 -18.16 4.87
CA ALA A 98 -13.81 -16.92 5.34
C ALA A 98 -12.52 -16.59 4.55
N ARG A 99 -11.69 -17.60 4.29
CA ARG A 99 -10.48 -17.46 3.46
C ARG A 99 -10.80 -16.98 2.03
N LYS A 100 -11.83 -17.54 1.39
CA LYS A 100 -12.28 -17.09 0.05
C LYS A 100 -12.81 -15.65 0.06
N ILE A 101 -13.47 -15.24 1.14
CA ILE A 101 -13.97 -13.87 1.30
C ILE A 101 -12.80 -12.89 1.48
N ALA A 102 -11.82 -13.23 2.32
CA ALA A 102 -10.60 -12.45 2.48
C ALA A 102 -9.84 -12.30 1.15
N LEU A 103 -9.72 -13.40 0.40
CA LEU A 103 -9.12 -13.39 -0.94
C LEU A 103 -9.87 -12.43 -1.87
N LEU A 104 -11.20 -12.51 -1.95
CA LEU A 104 -11.99 -11.60 -2.79
C LEU A 104 -11.79 -10.12 -2.43
N SER A 105 -11.76 -9.80 -1.13
CA SER A 105 -11.47 -8.43 -0.66
C SER A 105 -10.10 -7.95 -1.14
N ARG A 106 -9.08 -8.82 -1.07
CA ARG A 106 -7.73 -8.52 -1.53
C ARG A 106 -7.64 -8.34 -3.03
N GLU A 107 -8.27 -9.23 -3.80
CA GLU A 107 -8.25 -9.14 -5.27
C GLU A 107 -8.99 -7.89 -5.77
N LEU A 108 -10.02 -7.39 -5.06
CA LEU A 108 -10.65 -6.10 -5.37
C LEU A 108 -9.67 -4.93 -5.21
N CYS A 109 -8.86 -4.92 -4.14
CA CYS A 109 -7.80 -3.93 -3.97
C CYS A 109 -6.72 -4.08 -5.06
N ASP A 110 -6.33 -5.31 -5.42
CA ASP A 110 -5.33 -5.55 -6.49
C ASP A 110 -5.84 -5.11 -7.87
N GLU A 111 -7.13 -5.29 -8.18
CA GLU A 111 -7.72 -4.80 -9.43
C GLU A 111 -7.79 -3.26 -9.48
N LEU A 112 -8.04 -2.58 -8.35
CA LEU A 112 -7.90 -1.11 -8.28
C LEU A 112 -6.44 -0.68 -8.46
N ALA A 113 -5.49 -1.33 -7.77
CA ALA A 113 -4.06 -1.05 -7.97
C ALA A 113 -3.66 -1.22 -9.45
N THR A 114 -4.16 -2.27 -10.10
CA THR A 114 -3.96 -2.55 -11.52
C THR A 114 -4.55 -1.46 -12.41
N ALA A 115 -5.75 -0.96 -12.10
CA ALA A 115 -6.37 0.14 -12.82
C ALA A 115 -5.50 1.42 -12.81
N TYR A 116 -4.96 1.79 -11.64
CA TYR A 116 -4.06 2.93 -11.54
C TYR A 116 -2.71 2.69 -12.20
N LYS A 117 -2.15 1.48 -12.12
CA LYS A 117 -0.94 1.11 -12.88
C LYS A 117 -1.15 1.25 -14.39
N CYS A 118 -2.33 0.90 -14.91
CA CYS A 118 -2.69 1.16 -16.30
C CYS A 118 -2.68 2.67 -16.61
N VAL A 119 -3.26 3.53 -15.75
CA VAL A 119 -3.19 4.99 -15.92
C VAL A 119 -1.75 5.48 -15.98
N VAL A 120 -0.88 5.01 -15.08
CA VAL A 120 0.54 5.35 -15.05
C VAL A 120 1.22 4.96 -16.37
N GLU A 121 1.01 3.73 -16.83
CA GLU A 121 1.58 3.23 -18.10
C GLU A 121 1.07 4.04 -19.31
N ASP A 122 -0.24 4.31 -19.36
CA ASP A 122 -0.88 5.03 -20.46
C ASP A 122 -0.36 6.48 -20.54
N LEU A 123 -0.21 7.17 -19.41
CA LEU A 123 0.33 8.53 -19.35
C LEU A 123 1.80 8.58 -19.77
N LEU A 124 2.63 7.64 -19.30
CA LEU A 124 4.07 7.59 -19.63
C LEU A 124 4.34 7.25 -21.10
N ASN A 125 3.37 6.63 -21.80
CA ASN A 125 3.46 6.35 -23.23
C ASN A 125 2.86 7.47 -24.10
N SER A 126 2.18 8.45 -23.51
CA SER A 126 1.63 9.61 -24.20
C SER A 126 2.58 10.82 -24.18
N ALA A 127 2.41 11.77 -25.09
CA ALA A 127 3.17 13.03 -25.06
C ALA A 127 2.70 13.87 -23.85
N SER A 128 3.44 13.80 -22.74
CA SER A 128 3.04 14.39 -21.45
C SER A 128 3.12 15.91 -21.45
N ASP A 129 2.05 16.56 -21.01
CA ASP A 129 2.05 17.96 -20.56
C ASP A 129 2.17 18.06 -19.01
N LYS A 130 2.13 19.28 -18.45
CA LYS A 130 2.18 19.50 -16.98
C LYS A 130 0.92 19.00 -16.25
N SER A 131 -0.24 19.01 -16.91
CA SER A 131 -1.48 18.48 -16.32
C SER A 131 -1.34 16.97 -16.12
N ASP A 132 -0.71 16.29 -17.07
CA ASP A 132 -0.49 14.84 -17.02
C ASP A 132 0.44 14.45 -15.87
N GLN A 133 1.39 15.31 -15.45
CA GLN A 133 2.23 15.04 -14.28
C GLN A 133 1.45 15.04 -12.95
N LYS A 134 0.46 15.92 -12.79
CA LYS A 134 -0.41 15.90 -11.59
C LYS A 134 -1.25 14.62 -11.56
N VAL A 135 -1.83 14.26 -12.70
CA VAL A 135 -2.60 13.02 -12.84
C VAL A 135 -1.73 11.80 -12.56
N LEU A 136 -0.49 11.79 -13.08
CA LEU A 136 0.51 10.76 -12.82
C LEU A 136 0.80 10.64 -11.32
N GLY A 137 0.98 11.77 -10.61
CA GLY A 137 1.20 11.78 -9.17
C GLY A 137 0.05 11.15 -8.39
N VAL A 138 -1.20 11.52 -8.72
CA VAL A 138 -2.38 10.90 -8.09
C VAL A 138 -2.47 9.41 -8.42
N ALA A 139 -2.25 9.01 -9.68
CA ALA A 139 -2.30 7.60 -10.07
C ALA A 139 -1.25 6.75 -9.34
N ILE A 140 -0.01 7.23 -9.21
CA ILE A 140 1.03 6.54 -8.44
C ILE A 140 0.65 6.44 -6.96
N HIS A 141 0.17 7.54 -6.37
CA HIS A 141 -0.30 7.57 -4.98
C HIS A 141 -1.37 6.52 -4.73
N ARG A 142 -2.43 6.50 -5.54
CA ARG A 142 -3.54 5.53 -5.40
C ARG A 142 -3.09 4.10 -5.62
N ALA A 143 -2.24 3.84 -6.63
CA ALA A 143 -1.69 2.50 -6.85
C ALA A 143 -0.94 2.00 -5.61
N MET A 144 -0.12 2.85 -4.98
CA MET A 144 0.62 2.47 -3.78
C MET A 144 -0.28 2.27 -2.55
N ILE A 145 -1.33 3.07 -2.37
CA ILE A 145 -2.35 2.84 -1.32
C ILE A 145 -2.97 1.44 -1.46
N TYR A 146 -3.42 1.07 -2.67
CA TYR A 146 -4.08 -0.21 -2.86
C TYR A 146 -3.12 -1.41 -2.77
N LEU A 147 -1.87 -1.29 -3.28
CA LEU A 147 -0.86 -2.32 -3.06
C LEU A 147 -0.47 -2.48 -1.59
N SER A 148 -0.38 -1.37 -0.84
CA SER A 148 -0.18 -1.37 0.61
C SER A 148 -1.32 -2.11 1.33
N ALA A 149 -2.57 -1.90 0.91
CA ALA A 149 -3.72 -2.61 1.45
C ALA A 149 -3.67 -4.11 1.14
N VAL A 150 -3.21 -4.52 -0.05
CA VAL A 150 -3.02 -5.93 -0.43
C VAL A 150 -1.99 -6.62 0.47
N LEU A 151 -0.87 -5.96 0.78
CA LEU A 151 0.14 -6.47 1.74
C LEU A 151 -0.48 -6.67 3.13
N HIS A 152 -1.13 -5.63 3.64
CA HIS A 152 -1.77 -5.66 4.95
C HIS A 152 -2.83 -6.76 5.05
N GLN A 153 -3.75 -6.84 4.09
CA GLN A 153 -4.78 -7.88 4.08
C GLN A 153 -4.20 -9.30 4.02
N SER A 154 -3.10 -9.51 3.29
CA SER A 154 -2.41 -10.80 3.24
C SER A 154 -1.83 -11.18 4.62
N ALA A 155 -1.19 -10.22 5.29
CA ALA A 155 -0.66 -10.44 6.64
C ALA A 155 -1.77 -10.67 7.69
N LEU A 156 -2.91 -9.98 7.59
CA LEU A 156 -4.04 -10.14 8.52
C LEU A 156 -4.67 -11.53 8.53
N VAL A 157 -4.54 -12.27 7.43
CA VAL A 157 -5.06 -13.64 7.32
C VAL A 157 -3.93 -14.68 7.24
N TYR A 158 -2.70 -14.27 7.53
CA TYR A 158 -1.49 -15.09 7.51
C TYR A 158 -1.25 -15.81 6.17
N GLU A 159 -1.58 -15.16 5.06
CA GLU A 159 -1.31 -15.64 3.70
C GLU A 159 -0.04 -14.99 3.15
N PRO A 160 0.73 -15.69 2.30
CA PRO A 160 1.91 -15.11 1.67
C PRO A 160 1.52 -13.90 0.80
N TYR A 161 2.43 -12.93 0.73
CA TYR A 161 2.27 -11.78 -0.16
C TYR A 161 2.19 -12.23 -1.63
N PRO A 162 1.36 -11.57 -2.46
CA PRO A 162 1.35 -11.83 -3.90
C PRO A 162 2.73 -11.58 -4.53
N SER A 163 3.13 -12.44 -5.46
CA SER A 163 4.37 -12.26 -6.23
C SER A 163 4.43 -10.89 -6.90
N ARG A 164 5.62 -10.28 -6.98
CA ARG A 164 5.91 -8.99 -7.64
C ARG A 164 5.44 -7.74 -6.91
N ILE A 165 4.72 -7.86 -5.79
CA ILE A 165 4.15 -6.70 -5.09
C ILE A 165 5.24 -5.69 -4.67
N TRP A 166 6.39 -6.17 -4.18
CA TRP A 166 7.50 -5.32 -3.79
C TRP A 166 8.15 -4.65 -4.99
N ARG A 167 8.36 -5.41 -6.07
CA ARG A 167 8.88 -4.85 -7.32
C ARG A 167 7.98 -3.74 -7.87
N GLU A 168 6.65 -3.89 -7.75
CA GLU A 168 5.70 -2.86 -8.19
C GLU A 168 5.74 -1.62 -7.29
N LEU A 169 5.73 -1.79 -5.96
CA LEU A 169 5.89 -0.69 -5.00
C LEU A 169 7.19 0.09 -5.23
N HIS A 170 8.30 -0.62 -5.38
CA HIS A 170 9.62 -0.02 -5.66
C HIS A 170 9.64 0.73 -7.00
N THR A 171 8.97 0.18 -8.01
CA THR A 171 8.87 0.82 -9.32
C THR A 171 8.04 2.10 -9.27
N LEU A 172 6.89 2.07 -8.59
CA LEU A 172 6.04 3.25 -8.37
C LEU A 172 6.80 4.36 -7.63
N HIS A 173 7.50 4.02 -6.54
CA HIS A 173 8.30 4.98 -5.79
C HIS A 173 9.45 5.58 -6.63
N ARG A 174 10.16 4.77 -7.41
CA ARG A 174 11.20 5.27 -8.34
C ARG A 174 10.66 6.22 -9.39
N LEU A 175 9.49 5.93 -9.96
CA LEU A 175 8.84 6.84 -10.91
C LEU A 175 8.49 8.15 -10.23
N ALA A 176 7.91 8.09 -9.02
CA ALA A 176 7.59 9.28 -8.25
C ALA A 176 8.81 10.15 -7.97
N ARG A 177 9.95 9.56 -7.60
CA ARG A 177 11.21 10.30 -7.43
C ARG A 177 11.75 10.87 -8.74
N ARG A 178 11.75 10.07 -9.82
CA ARG A 178 12.22 10.49 -11.15
C ARG A 178 11.48 11.71 -11.68
N TYR A 179 10.17 11.80 -11.44
CA TYR A 179 9.34 12.92 -11.87
C TYR A 179 9.12 13.98 -10.78
N SER A 180 9.84 13.92 -9.65
CA SER A 180 9.71 14.83 -8.51
C SER A 180 8.29 14.93 -7.92
N LEU A 181 7.55 13.82 -7.96
CA LEU A 181 6.18 13.69 -7.45
C LEU A 181 6.13 13.06 -6.04
N HIS A 182 7.23 12.45 -5.58
CA HIS A 182 7.28 11.69 -4.32
C HIS A 182 6.80 12.49 -3.09
N ALA A 183 7.13 13.78 -3.02
CA ALA A 183 6.75 14.68 -1.93
C ALA A 183 5.46 15.50 -2.21
N LEU A 184 4.77 15.25 -3.33
CA LEU A 184 3.54 15.97 -3.66
C LEU A 184 2.41 15.55 -2.71
N PRO A 185 1.79 16.47 -1.95
CA PRO A 185 0.65 16.13 -1.12
C PRO A 185 -0.58 15.83 -1.99
N VAL A 186 -1.20 14.68 -1.76
CA VAL A 186 -2.41 14.25 -2.47
C VAL A 186 -3.52 14.07 -1.44
N LYS A 187 -4.62 14.81 -1.64
CA LYS A 187 -5.84 14.68 -0.84
C LYS A 187 -6.54 13.36 -1.16
N ASP A 188 -6.94 12.61 -0.14
CA ASP A 188 -7.70 11.37 -0.30
C ASP A 188 -8.83 11.25 0.72
N ILE A 189 -10.06 11.55 0.28
CA ILE A 189 -11.22 11.61 1.17
C ILE A 189 -11.86 10.22 1.35
N VAL A 190 -11.58 9.27 0.47
CA VAL A 190 -12.30 7.99 0.41
C VAL A 190 -11.76 7.00 1.45
N GLU A 191 -10.44 6.94 1.65
CA GLU A 191 -9.81 5.91 2.48
C GLU A 191 -9.73 6.25 3.98
N GLY A 192 -10.28 7.40 4.43
CA GLY A 192 -10.31 7.77 5.85
C GLY A 192 -8.92 8.01 6.50
N GLU A 193 -7.90 8.18 5.66
CA GLU A 193 -6.52 8.56 5.98
C GLU A 193 -6.42 10.07 6.37
N PRO A 194 -5.25 10.60 6.77
CA PRO A 194 -5.07 12.05 6.96
C PRO A 194 -5.58 12.84 5.74
N GLU A 195 -6.00 14.10 5.93
CA GLU A 195 -6.61 14.91 4.85
C GLU A 195 -5.76 14.95 3.57
N SER A 196 -4.44 14.75 3.69
CA SER A 196 -3.55 14.46 2.56
C SER A 196 -2.37 13.59 2.98
N SER A 197 -1.82 12.83 2.04
CA SER A 197 -0.54 12.11 2.21
C SER A 197 0.30 12.19 0.94
N THR A 198 1.60 11.94 1.08
CA THR A 198 2.56 11.90 -0.03
C THR A 198 2.89 10.46 -0.43
N ILE A 199 3.41 10.29 -1.65
CA ILE A 199 3.89 8.98 -2.11
C ILE A 199 5.06 8.47 -1.24
N GLU A 200 5.94 9.39 -0.82
CA GLU A 200 7.06 9.08 0.09
C GLU A 200 6.55 8.53 1.44
N GLN A 201 5.54 9.17 2.05
CA GLN A 201 4.92 8.70 3.30
C GLN A 201 4.29 7.31 3.15
N ILE A 202 3.54 7.06 2.07
CA ILE A 202 2.96 5.73 1.83
C ILE A 202 4.05 4.67 1.68
N TYR A 203 5.13 5.00 0.97
CA TYR A 203 6.25 4.08 0.80
C TYR A 203 6.93 3.78 2.14
N LEU A 204 7.25 4.82 2.93
CA LEU A 204 7.82 4.69 4.27
C LEU A 204 6.92 3.84 5.19
N ARG A 205 5.61 4.08 5.20
CA ARG A 205 4.63 3.26 5.93
C ARG A 205 4.76 1.78 5.57
N VAL A 206 4.80 1.46 4.27
CA VAL A 206 4.90 0.07 3.79
C VAL A 206 6.23 -0.57 4.20
N LEU A 207 7.33 0.18 4.14
CA LEU A 207 8.65 -0.30 4.56
C LEU A 207 8.68 -0.60 6.06
N LEU A 208 8.22 0.35 6.89
CA LEU A 208 8.15 0.21 8.35
C LEU A 208 7.23 -0.96 8.75
N TYR A 209 6.09 -1.11 8.07
CA TYR A 209 5.16 -2.21 8.29
C TYR A 209 5.80 -3.56 8.01
N ALA A 210 6.60 -3.69 6.95
CA ALA A 210 7.31 -4.94 6.65
C ALA A 210 8.39 -5.26 7.69
N LEU A 211 9.13 -4.25 8.15
CA LEU A 211 10.14 -4.40 9.21
C LEU A 211 9.52 -4.78 10.56
N ALA A 212 8.28 -4.38 10.82
CA ALA A 212 7.53 -4.76 12.02
C ALA A 212 7.14 -6.25 12.09
N SER A 213 7.53 -7.06 11.10
CA SER A 213 7.26 -8.50 11.05
C SER A 213 5.76 -8.83 11.24
N PRO A 214 4.89 -8.35 10.34
CA PRO A 214 3.43 -8.30 10.57
C PRO A 214 2.78 -9.68 10.74
N TYR A 215 3.38 -10.74 10.20
CA TYR A 215 2.97 -12.13 10.40
C TYR A 215 3.16 -12.65 11.84
N LYS A 216 3.95 -11.95 12.67
CA LYS A 216 4.14 -12.27 14.10
C LYS A 216 3.19 -11.49 15.01
N LEU A 217 2.42 -10.56 14.46
CA LEU A 217 1.49 -9.72 15.22
C LEU A 217 0.11 -10.38 15.35
N ARG A 218 -0.61 -10.05 16.43
CA ARG A 218 -2.03 -10.36 16.54
C ARG A 218 -2.80 -9.51 15.52
N GLN A 219 -3.92 -10.04 15.03
CA GLN A 219 -4.72 -9.36 14.00
C GLN A 219 -5.14 -7.94 14.42
N ALA A 220 -5.52 -7.72 15.69
CA ALA A 220 -5.88 -6.39 16.19
C ALA A 220 -4.69 -5.40 16.17
N ASP A 221 -3.55 -5.82 16.73
CA ASP A 221 -2.32 -5.01 16.77
C ASP A 221 -1.84 -4.67 15.36
N ASN A 222 -1.91 -5.63 14.44
CA ASN A 222 -1.55 -5.44 13.04
C ASN A 222 -2.39 -4.35 12.37
N ARG A 223 -3.72 -4.35 12.59
CA ARG A 223 -4.63 -3.33 12.06
C ARG A 223 -4.35 -1.95 12.62
N TYR A 224 -4.14 -1.84 13.93
CA TYR A 224 -3.79 -0.56 14.55
C TYR A 224 -2.46 -0.06 14.01
N LEU A 225 -1.44 -0.93 13.97
CA LEU A 225 -0.09 -0.57 13.52
C LEU A 225 -0.11 -0.07 12.08
N TYR A 226 -0.78 -0.78 11.17
CA TYR A 226 -0.88 -0.36 9.78
C TYR A 226 -1.50 1.03 9.61
N LYS A 227 -2.51 1.36 10.42
CA LYS A 227 -3.15 2.68 10.44
C LYS A 227 -2.19 3.75 10.99
N ASP A 228 -1.65 3.51 12.18
CA ASP A 228 -0.84 4.51 12.90
C ASP A 228 0.50 4.77 12.20
N LEU A 229 1.03 3.78 11.47
CA LEU A 229 2.25 3.93 10.66
C LEU A 229 2.13 4.97 9.54
N MET A 230 0.92 5.38 9.11
CA MET A 230 0.81 6.51 8.19
C MET A 230 1.31 7.79 8.84
N GLU A 231 0.87 8.08 10.05
CA GLU A 231 1.32 9.25 10.82
C GLU A 231 2.78 9.09 11.24
N TRP A 232 3.16 7.90 11.72
CA TRP A 232 4.53 7.66 12.21
C TRP A 232 5.58 7.69 11.09
N SER A 233 5.16 7.50 9.83
CA SER A 233 6.06 7.54 8.67
C SER A 233 6.81 8.87 8.53
N GLN A 234 6.29 9.97 9.08
CA GLN A 234 6.93 11.28 9.04
C GLN A 234 8.24 11.34 9.86
N TYR A 235 8.44 10.40 10.78
CA TYR A 235 9.64 10.29 11.62
C TYR A 235 10.65 9.26 11.07
N ALA A 236 10.48 8.85 9.81
CA ALA A 236 11.42 8.00 9.09
C ALA A 236 11.87 8.69 7.81
N ARG A 237 13.07 8.37 7.33
CA ARG A 237 13.65 9.03 6.16
C ARG A 237 14.41 8.06 5.26
N LEU A 238 14.29 8.26 3.95
CA LEU A 238 15.04 7.54 2.93
C LEU A 238 16.16 8.40 2.38
N TYR A 239 17.37 7.84 2.36
CA TYR A 239 18.58 8.45 1.81
C TYR A 239 19.07 7.68 0.58
N ASN A 240 19.70 8.38 -0.35
CA ASN A 240 20.48 7.73 -1.40
C ASN A 240 21.78 7.16 -0.82
N GLN A 241 22.41 6.24 -1.55
CA GLN A 241 23.74 5.75 -1.19
C GLN A 241 24.74 6.93 -1.12
N GLY A 242 25.47 7.03 -0.01
CA GLY A 242 26.47 8.08 0.24
C GLY A 242 25.94 9.34 0.94
N GLU A 243 24.63 9.55 0.99
CA GLU A 243 24.01 10.65 1.75
C GLU A 243 23.53 10.22 3.14
N ALA A 244 23.44 8.90 3.35
CA ALA A 244 22.87 8.34 4.56
C ALA A 244 23.83 8.46 5.75
N PRO A 245 23.29 8.71 6.95
CA PRO A 245 24.06 8.63 8.17
C PRO A 245 24.52 7.17 8.43
N PRO A 246 25.65 6.94 9.11
CA PRO A 246 26.17 5.60 9.39
C PRO A 246 25.18 4.68 10.11
N GLU A 247 24.24 5.25 10.86
CA GLU A 247 23.23 4.53 11.64
C GLU A 247 21.99 4.13 10.82
N ALA A 248 21.89 4.51 9.54
CA ALA A 248 20.82 4.08 8.66
C ALA A 248 21.02 2.61 8.24
N CYS A 249 20.58 1.69 9.10
CA CYS A 249 20.91 0.27 9.00
C CYS A 249 19.99 -0.55 8.08
N PHE A 250 18.90 0.02 7.55
CA PHE A 250 17.95 -0.72 6.71
C PHE A 250 18.15 -0.44 5.23
N VAL A 251 18.29 -1.51 4.46
CA VAL A 251 18.52 -1.48 3.01
C VAL A 251 17.21 -1.73 2.29
N VAL A 252 16.93 -0.86 1.31
CA VAL A 252 15.78 -0.98 0.40
C VAL A 252 16.29 -1.21 -1.01
N ARG A 253 16.28 -2.47 -1.47
CA ARG A 253 16.67 -2.84 -2.84
C ARG A 253 15.52 -2.66 -3.81
N GLN A 254 15.52 -1.53 -4.50
CA GLN A 254 14.44 -1.16 -5.41
C GLN A 254 14.47 -1.95 -6.72
N ASP A 255 15.58 -2.60 -7.06
CA ASP A 255 15.77 -3.46 -8.22
C ASP A 255 15.24 -4.90 -8.03
N ALA A 256 14.93 -5.28 -6.79
CA ALA A 256 14.48 -6.63 -6.44
C ALA A 256 12.97 -6.70 -6.16
N ASP A 257 12.44 -7.92 -6.05
CA ASP A 257 11.09 -8.17 -5.50
C ASP A 257 11.19 -8.56 -4.03
N LEU A 258 11.80 -7.69 -3.22
CA LEU A 258 12.14 -7.95 -1.82
C LEU A 258 11.66 -6.80 -0.93
N GLN A 259 11.22 -7.17 0.27
CA GLN A 259 10.96 -6.24 1.37
C GLN A 259 12.27 -5.61 1.88
N PRO A 260 12.23 -4.48 2.61
CA PRO A 260 13.41 -3.96 3.29
C PRO A 260 13.97 -4.97 4.29
N ALA A 261 15.29 -4.94 4.47
CA ALA A 261 15.96 -5.75 5.47
C ALA A 261 17.11 -4.97 6.10
N HIS A 262 17.56 -5.43 7.26
CA HIS A 262 18.79 -4.92 7.86
C HIS A 262 19.99 -5.22 6.94
N HIS A 263 20.95 -4.30 6.86
CA HIS A 263 22.11 -4.42 5.96
C HIS A 263 22.92 -5.71 6.16
N SER A 264 22.97 -6.24 7.39
CA SER A 264 23.63 -7.51 7.70
C SER A 264 22.96 -8.75 7.08
N LEU A 265 21.69 -8.64 6.65
CA LEU A 265 20.91 -9.73 6.08
C LEU A 265 20.77 -9.62 4.56
N MET A 266 21.39 -8.62 3.94
CA MET A 266 21.20 -8.35 2.51
C MET A 266 22.53 -8.11 1.83
N GLU A 267 22.77 -8.83 0.73
CA GLU A 267 23.92 -8.57 -0.13
C GLU A 267 23.73 -7.25 -0.88
N VAL A 268 24.70 -6.36 -0.68
CA VAL A 268 24.75 -5.03 -1.28
C VAL A 268 25.93 -4.96 -2.25
N SER A 269 25.66 -4.43 -3.45
CA SER A 269 26.64 -4.19 -4.51
C SER A 269 26.41 -2.79 -5.05
N ALA A 270 27.45 -2.15 -5.58
CA ALA A 270 27.39 -0.82 -6.18
C ALA A 270 26.43 -0.74 -7.39
N GLU A 271 26.16 -1.88 -8.04
CA GLU A 271 25.25 -1.96 -9.19
C GLU A 271 23.77 -1.96 -8.77
N HIS A 272 23.47 -2.22 -7.50
CA HIS A 272 22.11 -2.29 -7.00
C HIS A 272 21.51 -0.89 -6.81
N ARG A 273 20.21 -0.77 -7.11
CA ARG A 273 19.43 0.45 -6.82
C ARG A 273 18.97 0.42 -5.37
N ILE A 274 19.77 1.00 -4.49
CA ILE A 274 19.53 0.98 -3.03
C ILE A 274 19.16 2.36 -2.51
N LEU A 275 18.19 2.37 -1.59
CA LEU A 275 17.97 3.43 -0.63
C LEU A 275 18.26 2.92 0.79
N LEU A 276 18.69 3.81 1.67
CA LEU A 276 18.89 3.52 3.08
C LEU A 276 17.77 4.17 3.90
N LEU A 277 17.12 3.38 4.74
CA LEU A 277 16.02 3.81 5.60
C LEU A 277 16.56 4.08 7.01
N ASP A 278 16.36 5.30 7.48
CA ASP A 278 16.65 5.78 8.82
C ASP A 278 15.35 5.85 9.63
N THR A 279 15.36 5.21 10.81
CA THR A 279 14.23 5.06 11.73
C THR A 279 14.50 5.71 13.08
N ARG A 280 15.64 6.38 13.28
CA ARG A 280 16.07 6.87 14.60
C ARG A 280 15.10 7.84 15.24
N GLN A 281 14.62 8.82 14.46
CA GLN A 281 13.66 9.80 14.98
C GLN A 281 12.34 9.13 15.42
N LEU A 282 11.90 8.08 14.71
CA LEU A 282 10.75 7.27 15.12
C LEU A 282 11.02 6.53 16.43
N ILE A 283 12.22 5.95 16.58
CA ILE A 283 12.62 5.24 17.80
C ILE A 283 12.67 6.19 19.00
N GLU A 284 13.31 7.35 18.86
CA GLU A 284 13.36 8.39 19.89
C GLU A 284 11.95 8.76 20.36
N LYS A 285 11.02 8.99 19.42
CA LYS A 285 9.63 9.31 19.73
C LYS A 285 8.87 8.18 20.44
N LEU A 286 9.19 6.92 20.16
CA LEU A 286 8.62 5.77 20.87
C LEU A 286 9.24 5.58 22.25
N GLN A 287 10.51 5.94 22.43
CA GLN A 287 11.21 5.89 23.70
C GLN A 287 10.71 6.97 24.65
N ASP A 288 10.59 8.21 24.16
CA ASP A 288 10.02 9.35 24.90
C ASP A 288 8.63 9.01 25.45
N HIS A 289 7.83 8.24 24.69
CA HIS A 289 6.50 7.80 25.12
C HIS A 289 6.53 6.91 26.38
N PHE A 290 7.60 6.15 26.63
CA PHE A 290 7.72 5.37 27.86
C PHE A 290 8.13 6.20 29.06
N ASP A 291 8.97 7.21 28.85
CA ASP A 291 9.49 8.06 29.93
C ASP A 291 8.40 9.03 30.42
N ASP A 292 7.50 9.46 29.53
CA ASP A 292 6.37 10.34 29.83
C ASP A 292 5.15 9.66 30.49
N GLU A 293 5.16 8.34 30.76
CA GLU A 293 4.11 7.68 31.56
C GLU A 293 3.92 8.31 32.97
N HIS A 294 4.85 9.19 33.40
CA HIS A 294 4.84 9.91 34.69
C HIS A 294 4.51 11.43 34.57
N SER A 295 4.31 11.96 33.36
CA SER A 295 4.10 13.39 33.07
C SER A 295 2.66 13.65 32.62
N SER A 296 1.96 14.66 33.15
CA SER A 296 0.55 14.90 32.81
C SER A 296 0.35 15.14 31.29
N PHE A 297 -0.61 14.41 30.72
CA PHE A 297 -1.00 14.23 29.31
C PHE A 297 -1.27 15.49 28.43
N ALA A 298 -0.95 16.70 28.87
CA ALA A 298 -1.50 17.91 28.25
C ALA A 298 -0.62 18.57 27.18
N ASP A 299 0.67 18.24 27.00
CA ASP A 299 1.52 19.02 26.06
C ASP A 299 2.75 18.31 25.46
N SER A 300 2.92 17.00 25.62
CA SER A 300 4.09 16.30 25.05
C SER A 300 3.83 15.87 23.61
N GLY A 301 4.81 16.12 22.73
CA GLY A 301 4.82 15.73 21.30
C GLY A 301 4.95 14.21 21.10
N LEU A 302 4.05 13.46 21.73
CA LEU A 302 3.88 12.02 21.73
C LEU A 302 3.33 11.53 20.39
N LEU A 303 3.66 10.29 20.04
CA LEU A 303 3.14 9.64 18.84
C LEU A 303 1.65 9.35 18.98
N ILE A 304 0.85 9.94 18.08
CA ILE A 304 -0.58 9.69 18.02
C ILE A 304 -0.83 8.18 17.89
N GLY A 305 -1.64 7.64 18.80
CA GLY A 305 -2.04 6.23 18.81
C GLY A 305 -1.10 5.28 19.53
N ALA A 306 0.09 5.73 19.98
CA ALA A 306 1.05 4.89 20.70
C ALA A 306 0.49 4.33 22.02
N ASP A 307 -0.44 5.05 22.64
CA ASP A 307 -1.18 4.68 23.85
C ASP A 307 -2.00 3.39 23.71
N ARG A 308 -2.32 2.98 22.47
CA ARG A 308 -3.11 1.77 22.20
C ARG A 308 -2.30 0.48 22.29
N TYR A 309 -0.97 0.56 22.30
CA TYR A 309 -0.09 -0.60 22.24
C TYR A 309 0.42 -0.97 23.63
N SER A 310 0.54 -2.26 23.90
CA SER A 310 1.21 -2.71 25.12
C SER A 310 2.70 -2.31 25.11
N LYS A 311 3.25 -2.03 26.28
CA LYS A 311 4.69 -1.72 26.45
C LYS A 311 5.61 -2.76 25.80
N GLY A 312 5.29 -4.05 25.97
CA GLY A 312 6.07 -5.14 25.35
C GLY A 312 6.05 -5.12 23.82
N LEU A 313 4.91 -4.76 23.21
CA LEU A 313 4.82 -4.62 21.76
C LEU A 313 5.61 -3.42 21.25
N LEU A 314 5.54 -2.27 21.92
CA LEU A 314 6.34 -1.09 21.57
C LEU A 314 7.85 -1.37 21.69
N GLN A 315 8.28 -2.07 22.75
CA GLN A 315 9.67 -2.53 22.90
C GLN A 315 10.11 -3.46 21.77
N GLN A 316 9.22 -4.39 21.36
CA GLN A 316 9.49 -5.26 20.22
C GLN A 316 9.63 -4.47 18.92
N LEU A 317 8.76 -3.49 18.66
CA LEU A 317 8.85 -2.63 17.47
C LEU A 317 10.16 -1.84 17.43
N ILE A 318 10.55 -1.24 18.55
CA ILE A 318 11.86 -0.55 18.67
C ILE A 318 13.00 -1.51 18.36
N SER A 319 12.98 -2.71 18.94
CA SER A 319 14.02 -3.73 18.67
C SER A 319 14.11 -4.08 17.18
N LEU A 320 12.97 -4.32 16.53
CA LEU A 320 12.89 -4.62 15.09
C LEU A 320 13.34 -3.46 14.19
N TRP A 321 13.11 -2.22 14.62
CA TRP A 321 13.52 -1.02 13.89
C TRP A 321 14.91 -0.49 14.27
N THR A 322 15.63 -1.15 15.18
CA THR A 322 17.00 -0.76 15.59
C THR A 322 18.03 -1.81 15.22
N THR A 323 17.73 -3.09 15.47
CA THR A 323 18.72 -4.18 15.45
C THR A 323 18.49 -5.15 14.30
N ALA A 324 19.55 -5.83 13.89
CA ALA A 324 19.43 -6.95 12.96
C ALA A 324 18.49 -8.02 13.55
N PRO A 325 17.52 -8.56 12.78
CA PRO A 325 16.79 -9.74 13.19
C PRO A 325 17.78 -10.87 13.49
N ASN A 326 17.67 -11.51 14.67
CA ASN A 326 18.44 -12.72 14.95
C ASN A 326 18.13 -13.75 13.84
N ALA A 327 19.18 -14.24 13.17
CA ALA A 327 19.13 -15.10 11.98
C ALA A 327 18.36 -16.43 12.17
N SER A 328 17.87 -16.71 13.38
CA SER A 328 17.02 -17.86 13.70
C SER A 328 15.52 -17.64 13.44
N SER A 329 15.09 -16.46 12.98
CA SER A 329 13.66 -16.11 12.94
C SER A 329 13.05 -15.81 11.55
N SER A 330 13.78 -16.10 10.46
CA SER A 330 13.36 -15.85 9.08
C SER A 330 13.42 -17.11 8.21
N ALA A 331 12.53 -18.05 8.50
CA ALA A 331 12.09 -19.04 7.50
C ALA A 331 10.62 -19.40 7.79
N PRO A 332 9.67 -18.88 7.00
CA PRO A 332 8.44 -19.63 6.74
C PRO A 332 8.68 -20.54 5.54
N ASN A 333 8.40 -21.85 5.74
CA ASN A 333 8.18 -22.80 4.64
C ASN A 333 7.00 -22.38 3.77
#